data_AF-A0A2L2YJ49-F1
#
_entry.id   AF-A0A2L2YJ49-F1
#
_cell.length_a   1.000
_cell.length_b   1.000
_cell.length_c   1.000
_cell.angle_alpha   90.00
_cell.angle_beta   90.00
_cell.angle_gamma   90.00
#
_symmetry.space_group_name_H-M   'P 1'
#
loop_
_entity.id
_entity.type
_entity.pdbx_description
1 polymer ?
#
loop_
_entity_poly.entity_id
_entity_poly.type
_entity_poly.pdbx_seq_one_letter_code
_entity_poly.pdbx_strand_id
1 'polypeptide(L)' 'SIFPNLFRVLIAKNLVLQEGKEPYEKWKQTPIPVTFKVGLFNITNPAEGGKGKLPSVVEV' A
#
# COMPACT_ATOMS: atom_id res chain seq x y z
N SER A 1 21.93 -13.82 -30.05
CA SER A 1 20.50 -13.55 -30.34
C SER A 1 20.17 -12.15 -29.88
N ILE A 2 19.71 -11.27 -30.79
CA ILE A 2 19.50 -9.82 -30.55
C ILE A 2 18.08 -9.54 -30.03
N PHE A 3 17.15 -10.44 -30.35
CA PHE A 3 15.74 -10.36 -30.01
C PHE A 3 15.45 -10.15 -28.50
N PRO A 4 16.14 -10.83 -27.56
CA PRO A 4 15.86 -10.64 -26.12
C PRO A 4 16.19 -9.22 -25.63
N ASN A 5 17.27 -8.63 -26.14
CA ASN A 5 17.69 -7.29 -25.73
C ASN A 5 16.76 -6.22 -26.30
N LEU A 6 16.38 -6.34 -27.57
CA LEU A 6 15.41 -5.44 -28.19
C LEU A 6 14.06 -5.48 -27.45
N PHE A 7 13.58 -6.68 -27.13
CA PHE A 7 12.33 -6.88 -26.41
C PHE A 7 12.35 -6.23 -25.01
N ARG A 8 13.45 -6.36 -24.26
CA ARG A 8 13.63 -5.70 -22.96
C ARG A 8 13.59 -4.18 -23.06
N VAL A 9 14.23 -3.60 -24.07
CA VAL A 9 14.24 -2.14 -24.29
C VAL A 9 12.83 -1.62 -24.59
N LEU A 10 12.04 -2.35 -25.38
CA LEU A 10 10.65 -1.99 -25.69
C LEU A 10 9.76 -2.04 -24.44
N ILE A 11 9.90 -3.08 -23.61
CA ILE A 11 9.18 -3.17 -22.33
C ILE A 11 9.54 -2.00 -21.42
N ALA A 12 10.84 -1.72 -21.24
CA ALA A 12 11.30 -0.63 -20.37
C ALA A 12 10.74 0.72 -20.81
N LYS A 13 10.70 1.00 -22.12
CA LYS A 13 10.11 2.24 -22.66
C LYS A 13 8.61 2.36 -22.42
N ASN A 14 7.89 1.24 -22.45
CA ASN A 14 6.43 1.20 -22.26
C ASN A 14 6.00 1.23 -20.79
N LEU A 15 6.90 0.96 -19.84
CA LEU A 15 6.61 1.00 -18.40
C LEU A 15 6.94 2.34 -17.73
N VAL A 16 7.45 3.32 -18.49
CA VAL A 16 7.80 4.64 -17.96
C VAL A 16 6.56 5.39 -17.48
N LEU A 17 6.61 5.88 -16.24
CA LEU A 17 5.59 6.75 -15.67
C LEU A 17 5.77 8.17 -16.21
N GLN A 18 5.01 8.50 -17.25
CA GLN A 18 4.99 9.82 -17.86
C GLN A 18 3.53 10.25 -18.03
N GLU A 19 3.25 11.51 -17.71
CA GLU A 19 1.92 12.09 -17.81
C GLU A 19 1.31 11.91 -19.22
N GLY A 20 0.04 11.51 -19.27
CA GLY A 20 -0.65 11.17 -20.52
C GLY A 20 -0.43 9.75 -21.04
N LYS A 21 0.47 8.95 -20.43
CA LYS A 21 0.63 7.52 -20.76
C LYS A 21 -0.24 6.63 -19.87
N GLU A 22 -0.73 5.54 -20.43
CA GLU A 22 -1.55 4.54 -19.73
C GLU A 22 -0.95 4.02 -18.41
N PRO A 23 0.36 3.70 -18.30
CA PRO A 23 0.95 3.24 -17.03
C PRO A 23 0.87 4.30 -15.92
N TYR A 24 0.97 5.59 -16.27
CA TYR A 24 0.85 6.69 -15.32
C TYR A 24 -0.58 6.84 -14.80
N GLU A 25 -1.58 6.77 -15.70
CA GLU A 25 -2.99 6.83 -15.29
C GLU A 25 -3.39 5.64 -14.42
N LYS A 26 -2.90 4.42 -14.74
CA LYS A 26 -3.10 3.24 -13.90
C LYS A 26 -2.39 3.32 -12.56
N TRP A 27 -1.21 3.95 -12.49
CA TRP A 27 -0.54 4.19 -11.22
C TRP A 27 -1.32 5.19 -10.36
N LYS A 28 -1.81 6.28 -10.97
CA LYS A 28 -2.62 7.31 -10.32
C LYS A 28 -3.97 6.78 -9.83
N GLN A 29 -4.65 5.99 -10.65
CA GLN A 29 -5.93 5.34 -10.34
C GLN A 29 -5.80 3.85 -10.58
N THR A 30 -5.32 3.13 -9.57
CA THR A 30 -5.12 1.68 -9.66
C THR A 30 -6.46 0.99 -9.95
N PRO A 31 -6.56 0.19 -11.04
CA PRO A 31 -7.83 -0.43 -11.44
C PRO A 31 -8.26 -1.57 -10.52
N ILE A 32 -7.36 -2.01 -9.63
CA ILE A 32 -7.61 -3.07 -8.67
C ILE A 32 -8.03 -2.42 -7.35
N PRO A 33 -9.19 -2.79 -6.78
CA PRO A 33 -9.59 -2.27 -5.48
C PRO A 33 -8.64 -2.77 -4.40
N VAL A 34 -8.06 -1.85 -3.64
CA VAL A 34 -7.21 -2.17 -2.48
C VAL A 34 -8.04 -1.94 -1.22
N THR A 35 -8.35 -3.02 -0.49
CA THR A 35 -9.07 -2.94 0.78
C THR A 35 -8.07 -2.79 1.91
N PHE A 36 -8.16 -1.69 2.65
CA PHE A 36 -7.42 -1.48 3.89
C PHE A 36 -8.37 -1.59 5.08
N LYS A 37 -8.01 -2.41 6.07
CA LYS A 37 -8.76 -2.57 7.32
C LYS A 37 -7.91 -2.02 8.47
N VAL A 38 -8.48 -1.11 9.24
CA VAL A 38 -7.89 -0.62 10.49
C VAL A 38 -8.58 -1.33 11.63
N GLY A 39 -7.82 -2.03 12.47
CA GLY A 39 -8.29 -2.50 13.76
C GLY A 39 -7.79 -1.55 14.84
N LEU A 40 -8.72 -0.98 15.62
CA LEU A 40 -8.37 -0.14 16.76
C LEU A 40 -8.63 -0.89 18.06
N PHE A 41 -7.79 -0.64 19.04
CA PHE A 41 -7.94 -1.19 20.38
C PHE A 41 -8.29 -0.07 21.34
N ASN A 42 -9.51 -0.10 21.87
CA ASN A 42 -9.93 0.79 22.94
C ASN A 42 -9.38 0.31 24.28
N ILE A 43 -8.82 1.22 25.08
CA ILE A 43 -8.24 0.90 26.38
C ILE A 43 -9.32 1.01 27.46
N THR A 44 -9.58 -0.08 28.20
CA THR A 44 -10.65 -0.13 29.21
C THR A 44 -10.18 0.27 30.61
N ASN A 45 -8.87 0.30 30.86
CA ASN A 45 -8.28 0.62 32.19
C ASN A 45 -7.18 1.70 32.13
N PRO A 46 -7.42 2.89 31.52
CA PRO A 46 -6.36 3.87 31.26
C PRO A 46 -5.69 4.41 32.53
N ALA A 47 -6.45 4.64 33.60
CA ALA A 47 -5.93 5.15 34.87
C ALA A 47 -5.02 4.14 35.61
N GLU A 48 -5.19 2.86 35.34
CA GLU A 48 -4.36 1.79 35.89
C GLU A 48 -3.08 1.59 35.08
N GLY A 49 -3.19 1.71 33.75
CA GLY A 49 -2.05 1.72 32.84
C GLY A 49 -1.02 2.80 33.21
N GLY A 50 -1.48 4.01 33.52
CA GLY A 50 -0.61 5.10 33.98
C GLY A 50 0.14 4.84 35.28
N LYS A 51 -0.29 3.81 36.05
CA LYS A 51 0.34 3.38 37.30
C LYS A 51 1.24 2.15 37.11
N GLY A 52 1.53 1.75 35.86
CA GLY A 52 2.39 0.62 35.53
C GLY A 52 1.68 -0.74 35.50
N LYS A 53 0.34 -0.77 35.61
CA LYS A 53 -0.42 -2.01 35.39
C LYS A 53 -0.59 -2.28 33.89
N LEU A 54 -0.82 -3.55 33.54
CA LEU A 54 -1.03 -3.95 32.15
C LEU A 54 -2.32 -3.35 31.56
N PRO A 55 -2.30 -2.83 30.32
CA PRO A 55 -3.49 -2.32 29.66
C PRO A 55 -4.43 -3.46 29.25
N SER A 56 -5.71 -3.25 29.46
CA SER A 56 -6.82 -4.08 28.98
C SER A 56 -7.44 -3.41 27.77
N VAL A 57 -7.67 -4.19 26.71
CA VAL A 57 -8.11 -3.67 25.41
C VAL A 57 -9.33 -4.41 24.86
N VAL A 58 -10.13 -3.71 24.07
CA VAL A 58 -11.24 -4.26 23.28
C VAL A 58 -11.10 -3.78 21.84
N GLU A 59 -11.25 -4.68 20.87
CA GLU A 59 -11.24 -4.37 19.44
C GLU A 59 -12.50 -3.59 19.04
N VAL A 60 -12.34 -2.56 18.21
CA VAL A 60 -13.41 -1.70 17.69
C VAL A 60 -13.25 -1.54 16.18
#